data_AF-I9EJT4-F1
#
_entry.id   AF-I9EJT4-F1
#
_cell.length_a   1.000
_cell.length_b   1.000
_cell.length_c   1.000
_cell.angle_alpha   90.00
_cell.angle_beta   90.00
_cell.angle_gamma   90.00
#
_symmetry.space_group_name_H-M   'P 1'
#
loop_
_entity.id
_entity.type
_entity.pdbx_description
1 polymer ?
#
loop_
_entity_poly.entity_id
_entity_poly.type
_entity_poly.pdbx_seq_one_letter_code
_entity_poly.pdbx_strand_id
1 'polypeptide(L)'
;MATELIKIDEAKNILSSFPDIMGKNTNSVKKCNEAGQALLDTIEGEGMNETIDQATADYLKKVSVTLKNMDERRKPITQIFDRIRSFFTSQEKQIDPKDPSTIPGKLVIKRNEYAKFKYEEEQKRKREAEQRARIETEKANYRQIIGDSLLSYFNQYLSSKVSELQGIFSNLTYENFDREVIGITVFQTDYPKSHFDKFSADSATYYISQETKKEIRREVLEGKYEQYAQQYKAKIVSVKQDLTDRVPSKRKELAELEQLRLANAEEAAKAEELRKQREKEAAAKRMEELKKEEEAAKQEAALKAQQSSIGSLFMEAAASIAPPPTNAKVKEKIVVLHQQGYLEIFQMWWINEGQTLPVEELEKIFKKMITYCEKQANGKDQKHIESKYIRYEADVKAK
;
A
#
# COMPACT_ATOMS: atom_id res chain seq x y z
N MET A 1 13.44 31.79 63.62
CA MET A 1 14.29 31.87 64.82
C MET A 1 14.54 33.34 65.12
N ALA A 2 14.31 33.75 66.36
CA ALA A 2 14.53 35.14 66.77
C ALA A 2 15.99 35.51 66.47
N THR A 3 16.17 36.48 65.58
CA THR A 3 17.45 37.17 65.42
C THR A 3 17.71 37.80 66.79
N GLU A 4 18.63 37.23 67.58
CA GLU A 4 19.10 37.91 68.78
C GLU A 4 19.58 39.29 68.32
N LEU A 5 18.78 40.31 68.62
CA LEU A 5 19.14 41.68 68.32
C LEU A 5 20.47 41.92 69.02
N ILE A 6 21.52 42.13 68.23
CA ILE A 6 22.74 42.72 68.76
C ILE A 6 22.30 44.04 69.37
N LYS A 7 22.39 44.17 70.69
CA LYS A 7 22.20 45.45 71.35
C LYS A 7 23.33 46.34 70.85
N ILE A 8 23.01 47.22 69.91
CA ILE A 8 23.99 48.05 69.19
C ILE A 8 24.85 48.83 70.20
N ASP A 9 24.26 49.25 71.31
CA ASP A 9 24.96 49.93 72.41
C ASP A 9 25.98 49.04 73.12
N GLU A 10 25.68 47.74 73.31
CA GLU A 10 26.61 46.77 73.90
C GLU A 10 27.79 46.49 72.95
N ALA A 11 27.51 46.35 71.65
CA ALA A 11 28.54 46.20 70.62
C ALA A 11 29.46 47.43 70.55
N LYS A 12 28.87 48.63 70.58
CA LYS A 12 29.59 49.91 70.56
C LYS A 12 30.48 50.07 71.78
N ASN A 13 29.98 49.72 72.97
CA ASN A 13 30.74 49.78 74.21
C ASN A 13 31.92 48.78 74.20
N ILE A 14 31.71 47.53 73.79
CA ILE A 14 32.78 46.53 73.70
C ILE A 14 33.83 46.94 72.65
N LEU A 15 33.41 47.39 71.47
CA LEU A 15 34.33 47.83 70.42
C LEU A 15 35.12 49.10 70.81
N SER A 16 34.54 49.98 71.62
CA SER A 16 35.26 51.15 72.14
C SER A 16 36.46 50.77 73.02
N SER A 17 36.42 49.60 73.66
CA SER A 17 37.52 49.06 74.48
C SER A 17 38.61 48.34 73.66
N PHE A 18 38.37 48.13 72.35
CA PHE A 18 39.30 47.40 71.47
C PHE A 18 40.71 48.01 71.43
N PRO A 19 40.90 49.34 71.26
CA PRO A 19 42.24 49.93 71.24
C PRO A 19 42.99 49.74 72.57
N ASP A 20 42.28 49.88 73.70
CA ASP A 20 42.84 49.68 75.04
C ASP A 20 43.26 48.22 75.27
N ILE A 21 42.40 47.26 74.92
CA ILE A 21 42.71 45.83 75.02
C ILE A 21 43.92 45.46 74.17
N MET A 22 43.99 45.94 72.92
CA MET A 22 45.15 45.73 72.06
C MET A 22 46.40 46.33 72.69
N GLY A 23 46.37 47.59 73.12
CA GLY A 23 47.50 48.25 73.76
C GLY A 23 48.00 47.51 75.00
N LYS A 24 47.09 47.06 75.87
CA LYS A 24 47.42 46.28 77.06
C LYS A 24 48.03 44.91 76.72
N ASN A 25 47.52 44.23 75.70
CA ASN A 25 48.07 42.94 75.26
C ASN A 25 49.46 43.11 74.62
N THR A 26 49.65 44.10 73.75
CA THR A 26 50.95 44.44 73.17
C THR A 26 51.98 44.75 74.26
N ASN A 27 51.59 45.54 75.26
CA ASN A 27 52.46 45.85 76.40
C ASN A 27 52.75 44.63 77.28
N SER A 28 51.76 43.75 77.52
CA SER A 28 51.97 42.49 78.24
C SER A 28 53.00 41.60 77.53
N VAL A 29 52.88 41.44 76.21
CA VAL A 29 53.83 40.66 75.40
C VAL A 29 55.23 41.27 75.47
N LYS A 30 55.34 42.60 75.28
CA LYS A 30 56.62 43.31 75.35
C LYS A 30 57.32 43.06 76.68
N LYS A 31 56.63 43.29 77.81
CA LYS A 31 57.20 43.12 79.16
C LYS A 31 57.55 41.66 79.48
N CYS A 32 56.71 40.71 79.06
CA CYS A 32 57.04 39.29 79.20
C CYS A 32 58.31 38.93 78.44
N ASN A 33 58.45 39.38 77.20
CA ASN A 33 59.64 39.12 76.39
C ASN A 33 60.88 39.79 76.99
N GLU A 34 60.79 41.04 77.46
CA GLU A 34 61.91 41.74 78.12
C GLU A 34 62.37 40.99 79.39
N ALA A 35 61.44 40.54 80.23
CA ALA A 35 61.76 39.79 81.45
C ALA A 35 62.33 38.39 81.14
N GLY A 36 61.78 37.72 80.13
CA GLY A 36 62.28 36.43 79.65
C GLY A 36 63.68 36.55 79.06
N GLN A 37 63.94 37.61 78.28
CA GLN A 37 65.26 37.86 77.70
C GLN A 37 66.29 38.14 78.79
N ALA A 38 65.99 38.97 79.79
CA ALA A 38 66.90 39.20 80.91
C ALA A 38 67.24 37.91 81.69
N LEU A 39 66.27 37.00 81.84
CA LEU A 39 66.51 35.68 82.43
C LEU A 39 67.39 34.80 81.53
N LEU A 40 67.17 34.81 80.21
CA LEU A 40 68.01 34.10 79.25
C LEU A 40 69.45 34.61 79.26
N ASP A 41 69.65 35.94 79.24
CA ASP A 41 70.97 36.56 79.30
C ASP A 41 71.73 36.16 80.58
N THR A 42 71.01 36.02 81.70
CA THR A 42 71.57 35.55 82.98
C THR A 42 71.98 34.06 82.91
N ILE A 43 71.14 33.21 82.32
CA ILE A 43 71.42 31.79 82.11
C ILE A 43 72.67 31.60 81.21
N GLU A 44 72.80 32.40 80.15
CA GLU A 44 73.94 32.33 79.23
C GLU A 44 75.25 32.80 79.87
N GLY A 45 75.19 33.78 80.79
CA GLY A 45 76.38 34.32 81.47
C GLY A 45 76.89 33.47 82.64
N GLU A 46 75.99 32.94 83.47
CA GLU A 46 76.35 32.26 84.73
C GLU A 46 76.12 30.74 84.72
N GLY A 47 75.45 30.21 83.68
CA GLY A 47 74.99 28.83 83.63
C GLY A 47 73.77 28.59 84.53
N MET A 48 73.15 27.42 84.38
CA MET A 48 71.95 27.07 85.17
C MET A 48 72.33 26.71 86.60
N ASN A 49 71.61 27.28 87.58
CA ASN A 49 71.73 26.95 89.00
C ASN A 49 70.34 26.95 89.67
N GLU A 50 70.25 26.48 90.92
CA GLU A 50 68.98 26.33 91.64
C GLU A 50 68.19 27.65 91.78
N THR A 51 68.89 28.79 91.89
CA THR A 51 68.23 30.10 92.01
C THR A 51 67.63 30.56 90.68
N ILE A 52 68.37 30.36 89.59
CA ILE A 52 67.93 30.70 88.23
C ILE A 52 66.81 29.75 87.76
N ASP A 53 66.86 28.47 88.15
CA ASP A 53 65.78 27.50 87.89
C ASP A 53 64.47 27.95 88.55
N GLN A 54 64.52 28.32 89.84
CA GLN A 54 63.35 28.84 90.56
C GLN A 54 62.81 30.14 89.93
N ALA A 55 63.69 31.07 89.54
CA ALA A 55 63.30 32.30 88.85
C ALA A 55 62.64 32.03 87.49
N THR A 56 63.14 31.03 86.75
CA THR A 56 62.58 30.58 85.47
C THR A 56 61.21 29.95 85.67
N ALA A 57 61.05 29.07 86.67
CA ALA A 57 59.77 28.48 87.01
C ALA A 57 58.72 29.54 87.37
N ASP A 58 59.10 30.56 88.15
CA ASP A 58 58.20 31.64 88.52
C ASP A 58 57.87 32.59 87.36
N TYR A 59 58.82 32.81 86.43
CA TYR A 59 58.55 33.48 85.17
C TYR A 59 57.52 32.72 84.31
N LEU A 60 57.68 31.41 84.12
CA LEU A 60 56.74 30.60 83.32
C LEU A 60 55.32 30.55 83.93
N LYS A 61 55.21 30.55 85.27
CA LYS A 61 53.92 30.75 85.95
C LYS A 61 53.29 32.10 85.59
N LYS A 62 54.07 33.18 85.61
CA LYS A 62 53.60 34.53 85.23
C LYS A 62 53.22 34.62 83.75
N VAL A 63 53.92 33.92 82.86
CA VAL A 63 53.56 33.83 81.43
C VAL A 63 52.19 33.17 81.27
N SER A 64 51.95 32.05 81.98
CA SER A 64 50.66 31.34 81.94
C SER A 64 49.51 32.23 82.40
N VAL A 65 49.70 33.00 83.48
CA VAL A 65 48.73 34.00 83.97
C VAL A 65 48.51 35.10 82.93
N THR A 66 49.58 35.56 82.28
CA THR A 66 49.51 36.61 81.24
C THR A 66 48.69 36.13 80.04
N LEU A 67 48.91 34.91 79.56
CA LEU A 67 48.14 34.31 78.47
C LEU A 67 46.65 34.18 78.83
N LYS A 68 46.33 33.74 80.05
CA LYS A 68 44.95 33.69 80.54
C LYS A 68 44.29 35.07 80.51
N ASN A 69 44.97 36.09 81.03
CA ASN A 69 44.45 37.46 81.03
C ASN A 69 44.31 38.02 79.60
N MET A 70 45.20 37.69 78.68
CA MET A 70 45.08 38.07 77.26
C MET A 70 43.86 37.40 76.60
N ASP A 71 43.61 36.13 76.92
CA ASP A 71 42.44 35.39 76.46
C ASP A 71 41.12 35.98 76.98
N GLU A 72 41.05 36.26 78.29
CA GLU A 72 39.89 36.90 78.92
C GLU A 72 39.60 38.27 78.33
N ARG A 73 40.65 39.06 78.00
CA ARG A 73 40.50 40.37 77.36
C ARG A 73 40.01 40.28 75.91
N ARG A 74 40.49 39.32 75.10
CA ARG A 74 40.08 39.19 73.69
C ARG A 74 38.71 38.56 73.51
N LYS A 75 38.27 37.71 74.44
CA LYS A 75 37.06 36.88 74.32
C LYS A 75 35.78 37.69 74.02
N PRO A 76 35.48 38.81 74.70
CA PRO A 76 34.30 39.62 74.38
C PRO A 76 34.33 40.21 72.97
N ILE A 77 35.52 40.60 72.48
CA ILE A 77 35.70 41.13 71.12
C ILE A 77 35.44 40.04 70.08
N THR A 78 36.03 38.86 70.25
CA THR A 78 35.82 37.75 69.31
C THR A 78 34.34 37.36 69.26
N GLN A 79 33.69 37.28 70.42
CA GLN A 79 32.26 36.96 70.51
C GLN A 79 31.38 38.01 69.80
N ILE A 80 31.67 39.31 69.90
CA ILE A 80 30.87 40.31 69.20
C ILE A 80 31.07 40.24 67.69
N PHE A 81 32.29 40.01 67.19
CA PHE A 81 32.54 39.81 65.76
C PHE A 81 31.81 38.56 65.22
N ASP A 82 31.82 37.47 65.98
CA ASP A 82 31.08 36.25 65.61
C ASP A 82 29.57 36.49 65.57
N ARG A 83 29.02 37.26 66.52
CA ARG A 83 27.61 37.67 66.53
C ARG A 83 27.26 38.56 65.33
N ILE A 84 28.09 39.56 65.01
CA ILE A 84 27.89 40.45 63.84
C ILE A 84 27.87 39.64 62.54
N ARG A 85 28.87 38.76 62.35
CA ARG A 85 28.92 37.87 61.19
C ARG A 85 27.66 37.02 61.10
N SER A 86 27.27 36.38 62.21
CA SER A 86 26.09 35.51 62.26
C SER A 86 24.80 36.28 61.96
N PHE A 87 24.68 37.53 62.44
CA PHE A 87 23.53 38.39 62.18
C PHE A 87 23.34 38.64 60.68
N PHE A 88 24.38 39.10 59.97
CA PHE A 88 24.27 39.34 58.52
C PHE A 88 23.94 38.07 57.74
N THR A 89 24.65 36.96 58.01
CA THR A 89 24.36 35.68 57.36
C THR A 89 22.94 35.18 57.66
N SER A 90 22.41 35.46 58.85
CA SER A 90 21.04 35.10 59.21
C SER A 90 19.98 35.94 58.47
N GLN A 91 20.28 37.21 58.19
CA GLN A 91 19.36 38.06 57.41
C GLN A 91 19.32 37.62 55.95
N GLU A 92 20.47 37.33 55.34
CA GLU A 92 20.55 36.80 53.98
C GLU A 92 19.74 35.51 53.84
N LYS A 93 19.88 34.59 54.79
CA LYS A 93 19.12 33.33 54.82
C LYS A 93 17.61 33.53 54.94
N GLN A 94 17.13 34.57 55.63
CA GLN A 94 15.69 34.81 55.80
C GLN A 94 14.97 35.17 54.50
N ILE A 95 15.71 35.61 53.47
CA ILE A 95 15.17 36.00 52.17
C ILE A 95 15.74 35.16 51.02
N ASP A 96 16.43 34.05 51.32
CA ASP A 96 17.00 33.19 50.29
C ASP A 96 15.88 32.55 49.45
N PRO A 97 15.78 32.86 48.13
CA PRO A 97 14.76 32.28 47.27
C PRO A 97 14.95 30.78 46.99
N LYS A 98 16.11 30.22 47.34
CA LYS A 98 16.38 28.78 47.24
C LYS A 98 15.87 28.00 48.44
N ASP A 99 15.66 28.66 49.58
CA ASP A 99 15.10 28.04 50.78
C ASP A 99 13.57 28.03 50.71
N PRO A 100 12.91 26.87 50.61
CA PRO A 100 11.45 26.76 50.54
C PRO A 100 10.69 27.32 51.74
N SER A 101 11.36 27.52 52.88
CA SER A 101 10.75 28.01 54.11
C SER A 101 10.59 29.53 54.14
N THR A 102 11.39 30.26 53.33
CA THR A 102 11.36 31.73 53.24
C THR A 102 10.19 32.22 52.39
N ILE A 103 9.83 33.50 52.52
CA ILE A 103 8.77 34.09 51.69
C ILE A 103 9.15 34.05 50.19
N PRO A 104 10.37 34.47 49.77
CA PRO A 104 10.77 34.38 48.37
C PRO A 104 10.78 32.93 47.85
N GLY A 105 11.25 31.95 48.62
CA GLY A 105 11.23 30.54 48.22
C GLY A 105 9.81 29.99 48.02
N LYS A 106 8.88 30.35 48.91
CA LYS A 106 7.44 30.03 48.72
C LYS A 106 6.86 30.65 47.45
N LEU A 107 7.24 31.89 47.12
CA LEU A 107 6.81 32.52 45.87
C LEU A 107 7.36 31.83 44.63
N VAL A 108 8.63 31.38 44.65
CA VAL A 108 9.22 30.57 43.57
C VAL A 108 8.44 29.28 43.38
N ILE A 109 8.10 28.57 44.47
CA ILE A 109 7.26 27.38 44.41
C ILE A 109 5.92 27.68 43.76
N LYS A 110 5.22 28.75 44.18
CA LYS A 110 3.93 29.14 43.58
C LYS A 110 4.03 29.51 42.10
N ARG A 111 5.10 30.18 41.67
CA ARG A 111 5.34 30.45 40.25
C ARG A 111 5.55 29.17 39.45
N ASN A 112 6.32 28.21 40.00
CA ASN A 112 6.57 26.93 39.36
C ASN A 112 5.28 26.09 39.26
N GLU A 113 4.44 26.08 40.32
CA GLU A 113 3.12 25.44 40.31
C GLU A 113 2.23 26.02 39.20
N TYR A 114 2.18 27.34 39.04
CA TYR A 114 1.38 27.98 37.99
C TYR A 114 1.93 27.69 36.59
N ALA A 115 3.25 27.72 36.39
CA ALA A 115 3.86 27.36 35.11
C ALA A 115 3.53 25.90 34.73
N LYS A 116 3.59 24.98 35.70
CA LYS A 116 3.18 23.58 35.53
C LYS A 116 1.69 23.47 35.17
N PHE A 117 0.82 24.17 35.90
CA PHE A 117 -0.62 24.20 35.62
C PHE A 117 -0.90 24.68 34.20
N LYS A 118 -0.25 25.76 33.75
CA LYS A 118 -0.41 26.28 32.38
C LYS A 118 0.04 25.32 31.31
N TYR A 119 1.17 24.64 31.54
CA TYR A 119 1.64 23.60 30.64
C TYR A 119 0.66 22.42 30.54
N GLU A 120 0.12 21.96 31.67
CA GLU A 120 -0.88 20.89 31.72
C GLU A 120 -2.20 21.28 31.04
N GLU A 121 -2.66 22.53 31.21
CA GLU A 121 -3.85 23.09 30.57
C GLU A 121 -3.70 23.09 29.04
N GLU A 122 -2.54 23.55 28.53
CA GLU A 122 -2.26 23.56 27.09
C GLU A 122 -2.15 22.13 26.52
N GLN A 123 -1.48 21.23 27.22
CA GLN A 123 -1.39 19.82 26.80
C GLN A 123 -2.74 19.11 26.83
N LYS A 124 -3.61 19.43 27.79
CA LYS A 124 -4.99 18.93 27.82
C LYS A 124 -5.78 19.46 26.61
N ARG A 125 -5.69 20.75 26.31
CA ARG A 125 -6.34 21.35 25.13
C ARG A 125 -5.86 20.72 23.81
N LYS A 126 -4.55 20.47 23.66
CA LYS A 126 -3.99 19.78 22.48
C LYS A 126 -4.52 18.36 22.35
N ARG A 127 -4.50 17.57 23.43
CA ARG A 127 -5.03 16.19 23.43
C ARG A 127 -6.52 16.13 23.10
N GLU A 128 -7.32 17.04 23.66
CA GLU A 128 -8.76 17.13 23.36
C GLU A 128 -9.01 17.51 21.89
N ALA A 129 -8.24 18.46 21.34
CA ALA A 129 -8.32 18.85 19.94
C ALA A 129 -7.91 17.71 18.99
N GLU A 130 -6.81 17.01 19.29
CA GLU A 130 -6.37 15.84 18.53
C GLU A 130 -7.38 14.70 18.59
N GLN A 131 -7.97 14.42 19.76
CA GLN A 131 -8.99 13.40 19.91
C GLN A 131 -10.24 13.73 19.09
N ARG A 132 -10.70 14.99 19.13
CA ARG A 132 -11.81 15.47 18.29
C ARG A 132 -11.48 15.35 16.81
N ALA A 133 -10.28 15.75 16.39
CA ALA A 133 -9.85 15.64 15.01
C ALA A 133 -9.84 14.17 14.52
N ARG A 134 -9.38 13.23 15.35
CA ARG A 134 -9.42 11.79 15.05
C ARG A 134 -10.84 11.26 14.89
N ILE A 135 -11.74 11.63 15.81
CA ILE A 135 -13.17 11.27 15.74
C ILE A 135 -13.79 11.80 14.45
N GLU A 136 -13.63 13.09 14.15
CA GLU A 136 -14.22 13.70 12.96
C GLU A 136 -13.65 13.15 11.66
N THR A 137 -12.34 12.87 11.62
CA THR A 137 -11.71 12.20 10.47
C THR A 137 -12.27 10.80 10.27
N GLU A 138 -12.43 10.02 11.34
CA GLU A 138 -13.00 8.67 11.24
C GLU A 138 -14.48 8.70 10.84
N LYS A 139 -15.27 9.66 11.34
CA LYS A 139 -16.66 9.87 10.89
C LYS A 139 -16.71 10.16 9.39
N ALA A 140 -15.84 11.04 8.89
CA ALA A 140 -15.77 11.40 7.47
C ALA A 140 -15.38 10.18 6.61
N ASN A 141 -14.36 9.43 7.03
CA ASN A 141 -13.93 8.21 6.36
C ASN A 141 -15.03 7.15 6.34
N TYR A 142 -15.70 6.92 7.47
CA TYR A 142 -16.81 5.98 7.56
C TYR A 142 -17.96 6.39 6.62
N ARG A 143 -18.34 7.68 6.62
CA ARG A 143 -19.35 8.25 5.71
C ARG A 143 -18.99 7.97 4.26
N GLN A 144 -17.74 8.23 3.87
CA GLN A 144 -17.26 8.00 2.51
C GLN A 144 -17.32 6.51 2.14
N ILE A 145 -16.81 5.61 3.00
CA ILE A 145 -16.80 4.17 2.73
C ILE A 145 -18.23 3.64 2.52
N ILE A 146 -19.19 4.04 3.36
CA ILE A 146 -20.58 3.62 3.20
C ILE A 146 -21.18 4.18 1.91
N GLY A 147 -20.90 5.45 1.58
CA GLY A 147 -21.35 6.08 0.34
C GLY A 147 -20.82 5.39 -0.92
N ASP A 148 -19.52 5.13 -0.97
CA ASP A 148 -18.85 4.46 -2.08
C ASP A 148 -19.32 3.00 -2.22
N SER A 149 -19.49 2.31 -1.09
CA SER A 149 -20.01 0.94 -1.07
C SER A 149 -21.45 0.88 -1.58
N LEU A 150 -22.29 1.86 -1.21
CA LEU A 150 -23.67 1.95 -1.68
C LEU A 150 -23.72 2.24 -3.18
N LEU A 151 -22.89 3.15 -3.68
CA LEU A 151 -22.80 3.46 -5.11
C LEU A 151 -22.32 2.24 -5.92
N SER A 152 -21.28 1.55 -5.44
CA SER A 152 -20.78 0.33 -6.06
C SER A 152 -21.85 -0.76 -6.12
N TYR A 153 -22.56 -0.98 -5.00
CA TYR A 153 -23.66 -1.93 -4.91
C TYR A 153 -24.79 -1.63 -5.90
N PHE A 154 -25.16 -0.36 -6.03
CA PHE A 154 -26.13 0.09 -7.03
C PHE A 154 -25.64 -0.15 -8.47
N ASN A 155 -24.41 0.27 -8.78
CA ASN A 155 -23.84 0.16 -10.12
C ASN A 155 -23.67 -1.29 -10.58
N GLN A 156 -23.31 -2.19 -9.67
CA GLN A 156 -23.24 -3.62 -9.96
C GLN A 156 -24.61 -4.17 -10.36
N TYR A 157 -25.67 -3.81 -9.61
CA TYR A 157 -27.03 -4.21 -9.94
C TYR A 157 -27.51 -3.63 -11.27
N LEU A 158 -27.33 -2.33 -11.49
CA LEU A 158 -27.68 -1.67 -12.74
C LEU A 158 -26.97 -2.31 -13.93
N SER A 159 -25.66 -2.55 -13.82
CA SER A 159 -24.87 -3.18 -14.87
C SER A 159 -25.36 -4.60 -15.18
N SER A 160 -25.63 -5.40 -14.14
CA SER A 160 -26.20 -6.74 -14.31
C SER A 160 -27.54 -6.71 -15.04
N LYS A 161 -28.43 -5.76 -14.73
CA LYS A 161 -29.72 -5.62 -15.41
C LYS A 161 -29.61 -5.10 -16.84
N VAL A 162 -28.66 -4.21 -17.11
CA VAL A 162 -28.33 -3.81 -18.49
C VAL A 162 -27.82 -5.00 -19.30
N SER A 163 -26.91 -5.80 -18.74
CA SER A 163 -26.39 -6.99 -19.42
C SER A 163 -27.46 -8.06 -19.64
N GLU A 164 -28.36 -8.26 -18.67
CA GLU A 164 -29.52 -9.16 -18.82
C GLU A 164 -30.38 -8.72 -20.01
N LEU A 165 -30.74 -7.43 -20.07
CA LEU A 165 -31.55 -6.86 -21.15
C LEU A 165 -30.87 -6.96 -22.53
N GLN A 166 -29.57 -6.66 -22.60
CA GLN A 166 -28.77 -6.82 -23.82
C GLN A 166 -28.61 -8.29 -24.23
N GLY A 167 -28.57 -9.20 -23.26
CA GLY A 167 -28.49 -10.63 -23.46
C GLY A 167 -29.73 -11.17 -24.17
N ILE A 168 -30.93 -10.69 -23.81
CA ILE A 168 -32.19 -11.07 -24.49
C ILE A 168 -32.07 -10.78 -25.99
N PHE A 169 -31.61 -9.57 -26.36
CA PHE A 169 -31.45 -9.19 -27.76
C PHE A 169 -30.35 -9.99 -28.49
N SER A 170 -29.23 -10.23 -27.82
CA SER A 170 -28.08 -10.93 -28.42
C SER A 170 -28.37 -12.40 -28.70
N ASN A 171 -29.26 -13.01 -27.91
CA ASN A 171 -29.65 -14.42 -28.00
C ASN A 171 -30.90 -14.66 -28.86
N LEU A 172 -31.37 -13.65 -29.60
CA LEU A 172 -32.47 -13.80 -30.55
C LEU A 172 -32.09 -14.76 -31.66
N THR A 173 -32.94 -15.76 -31.89
CA THR A 173 -32.92 -16.68 -33.03
C THR A 173 -34.18 -16.48 -33.85
N TYR A 174 -34.21 -17.07 -35.04
CA TYR A 174 -35.39 -16.99 -35.90
C TYR A 174 -36.63 -17.60 -35.21
N GLU A 175 -36.47 -18.69 -34.45
CA GLU A 175 -37.57 -19.41 -33.80
C GLU A 175 -38.11 -18.70 -32.54
N ASN A 176 -37.23 -18.09 -31.73
CA ASN A 176 -37.63 -17.49 -30.45
C ASN A 176 -37.98 -16.00 -30.56
N PHE A 177 -37.87 -15.41 -31.76
CA PHE A 177 -37.86 -13.97 -31.99
C PHE A 177 -39.06 -13.25 -31.37
N ASP A 178 -40.27 -13.66 -31.73
CA ASP A 178 -41.51 -12.97 -31.32
C ASP A 178 -41.73 -13.06 -29.80
N ARG A 179 -41.30 -14.17 -29.18
CA ARG A 179 -41.42 -14.37 -27.73
C ARG A 179 -40.43 -13.50 -26.95
N GLU A 180 -39.16 -13.50 -27.35
CA GLU A 180 -38.09 -12.83 -26.61
C GLU A 180 -38.12 -11.30 -26.77
N VAL A 181 -38.61 -10.79 -27.92
CA VAL A 181 -38.82 -9.34 -28.11
C VAL A 181 -39.88 -8.76 -27.16
N ILE A 182 -40.90 -9.55 -26.80
CA ILE A 182 -41.85 -9.16 -25.76
C ILE A 182 -41.10 -8.96 -24.43
N GLY A 183 -40.11 -9.82 -24.13
CA GLY A 183 -39.24 -9.71 -22.96
C GLY A 183 -38.53 -8.36 -22.85
N ILE A 184 -38.01 -7.83 -23.97
CA ILE A 184 -37.41 -6.48 -24.03
C ILE A 184 -38.47 -5.40 -23.73
N THR A 185 -39.67 -5.57 -24.30
CA THR A 185 -40.78 -4.60 -24.19
C THR A 185 -41.38 -4.55 -22.78
N VAL A 186 -41.42 -5.67 -22.05
CA VAL A 186 -42.00 -5.73 -20.69
C VAL A 186 -40.95 -5.67 -19.58
N PHE A 187 -39.67 -5.51 -19.92
CA PHE A 187 -38.59 -5.44 -18.95
C PHE A 187 -38.83 -4.33 -17.90
N GLN A 188 -38.64 -4.68 -16.62
CA GLN A 188 -38.92 -3.78 -15.50
C GLN A 188 -37.98 -2.57 -15.48
N THR A 189 -38.56 -1.38 -15.40
CA THR A 189 -37.82 -0.10 -15.39
C THR A 189 -37.71 0.52 -14.01
N ASP A 190 -38.46 0.03 -13.03
CA ASP A 190 -38.44 0.54 -11.66
C ASP A 190 -37.36 -0.14 -10.84
N TYR A 191 -36.64 0.65 -10.04
CA TYR A 191 -35.58 0.13 -9.18
C TYR A 191 -36.16 -0.56 -7.94
N PRO A 192 -35.86 -1.85 -7.70
CA PRO A 192 -36.46 -2.58 -6.59
C PRO A 192 -36.01 -2.03 -5.23
N LYS A 193 -36.96 -1.53 -4.45
CA LYS A 193 -36.72 -1.07 -3.08
C LYS A 193 -36.13 -2.16 -2.20
N SER A 194 -36.56 -3.42 -2.41
CA SER A 194 -36.05 -4.60 -1.71
C SER A 194 -34.56 -4.88 -1.97
N HIS A 195 -34.01 -4.47 -3.12
CA HIS A 195 -32.57 -4.56 -3.36
C HIS A 195 -31.83 -3.48 -2.56
N PHE A 196 -32.30 -2.23 -2.63
CA PHE A 196 -31.71 -1.13 -1.86
C PHE A 196 -31.70 -1.40 -0.35
N ASP A 197 -32.81 -1.89 0.20
CA ASP A 197 -32.96 -2.14 1.64
C ASP A 197 -32.12 -3.32 2.14
N LYS A 198 -31.65 -4.21 1.25
CA LYS A 198 -30.72 -5.29 1.59
C LYS A 198 -29.26 -4.85 1.73
N PHE A 199 -28.94 -3.59 1.38
CA PHE A 199 -27.60 -3.06 1.54
C PHE A 199 -27.17 -3.11 3.01
N SER A 200 -26.04 -3.76 3.30
CA SER A 200 -25.56 -4.05 4.66
C SER A 200 -24.06 -3.82 4.86
N ALA A 201 -23.39 -3.10 3.94
CA ALA A 201 -21.95 -2.83 4.07
C ALA A 201 -21.63 -2.09 5.38
N ASP A 202 -20.52 -2.44 6.01
CA ASP A 202 -20.00 -1.82 7.23
C ASP A 202 -18.46 -1.77 7.19
N SER A 203 -17.87 -0.99 8.08
CA SER A 203 -16.43 -0.86 8.25
C SER A 203 -16.06 -0.78 9.73
N ALA A 204 -14.89 -1.33 10.08
CA ALA A 204 -14.36 -1.27 11.43
C ALA A 204 -13.97 0.16 11.81
N THR A 205 -14.20 0.53 13.07
CA THR A 205 -13.87 1.86 13.60
C THR A 205 -13.35 1.74 15.02
N TYR A 206 -12.54 2.72 15.44
CA TYR A 206 -11.82 2.71 16.72
C TYR A 206 -12.24 3.85 17.65
N TYR A 207 -12.68 4.99 17.12
CA TYR A 207 -12.98 6.20 17.87
C TYR A 207 -14.45 6.60 17.85
N ILE A 208 -15.26 6.04 16.94
CA ILE A 208 -16.71 6.29 16.88
C ILE A 208 -17.55 5.12 17.42
N SER A 209 -18.67 5.45 18.07
CA SER A 209 -19.59 4.47 18.65
C SER A 209 -20.52 3.84 17.61
N GLN A 210 -21.21 2.77 18.00
CA GLN A 210 -22.20 2.11 17.14
C GLN A 210 -23.42 3.00 16.85
N GLU A 211 -23.80 3.86 17.78
CA GLU A 211 -24.87 4.87 17.59
C GLU A 211 -24.46 5.87 16.53
N THR A 212 -23.21 6.36 16.59
CA THR A 212 -22.66 7.30 15.60
C THR A 212 -22.64 6.67 14.21
N LYS A 213 -22.27 5.38 14.11
CA LYS A 213 -22.32 4.64 12.84
C LYS A 213 -23.74 4.58 12.27
N LYS A 214 -24.72 4.23 13.10
CA LYS A 214 -26.14 4.15 12.68
C LYS A 214 -26.66 5.50 12.19
N GLU A 215 -26.29 6.59 12.86
CA GLU A 215 -26.65 7.94 12.46
C GLU A 215 -26.01 8.32 11.11
N ILE A 216 -24.70 8.14 10.96
CA ILE A 216 -24.00 8.40 9.68
C ILE A 216 -24.62 7.55 8.56
N ARG A 217 -24.92 6.28 8.82
CA ARG A 217 -25.56 5.41 7.83
C ARG A 217 -26.93 5.96 7.41
N ARG A 218 -27.76 6.37 8.35
CA ARG A 218 -29.07 6.98 8.06
C ARG A 218 -28.90 8.20 7.17
N GLU A 219 -27.98 9.11 7.52
CA GLU A 219 -27.71 10.33 6.73
C GLU A 219 -27.18 10.01 5.32
N VAL A 220 -26.30 9.01 5.17
CA VAL A 220 -25.76 8.63 3.86
C VAL A 220 -26.83 8.06 2.96
N LEU A 221 -27.78 7.29 3.51
CA LEU A 221 -28.84 6.61 2.75
C LEU A 221 -30.02 7.55 2.45
N GLU A 222 -30.15 8.65 3.18
CA GLU A 222 -31.25 9.61 3.03
C GLU A 222 -31.29 10.19 1.60
N GLY A 223 -32.46 10.10 0.96
CA GLY A 223 -32.68 10.57 -0.43
C GLY A 223 -31.95 9.78 -1.53
N LYS A 224 -31.12 8.79 -1.19
CA LYS A 224 -30.36 8.01 -2.18
C LYS A 224 -31.21 7.03 -2.96
N TYR A 225 -32.28 6.53 -2.36
CA TYR A 225 -33.18 5.63 -3.08
C TYR A 225 -33.83 6.33 -4.27
N GLU A 226 -34.38 7.53 -4.06
CA GLU A 226 -35.04 8.32 -5.09
C GLU A 226 -34.05 8.69 -6.20
N GLN A 227 -32.84 9.12 -5.82
CA GLN A 227 -31.76 9.43 -6.75
C GLN A 227 -31.40 8.22 -7.64
N TYR A 228 -31.19 7.04 -7.03
CA TYR A 228 -30.82 5.84 -7.76
C TYR A 228 -31.97 5.24 -8.56
N ALA A 229 -33.21 5.35 -8.08
CA ALA A 229 -34.39 4.92 -8.82
C ALA A 229 -34.55 5.71 -10.12
N GLN A 230 -34.33 7.03 -10.08
CA GLN A 230 -34.34 7.87 -11.28
C GLN A 230 -33.21 7.51 -12.26
N GLN A 231 -31.98 7.33 -11.77
CA GLN A 231 -30.85 6.95 -12.61
C GLN A 231 -31.04 5.57 -13.26
N TYR A 232 -31.50 4.59 -12.48
CA TYR A 232 -31.82 3.25 -12.97
C TYR A 232 -32.86 3.31 -14.08
N LYS A 233 -33.98 3.97 -13.83
CA LYS A 233 -35.07 4.09 -14.80
C LYS A 233 -34.61 4.75 -16.08
N ALA A 234 -33.90 5.88 -15.99
CA ALA A 234 -33.38 6.59 -17.15
C ALA A 234 -32.46 5.69 -18.00
N LYS A 235 -31.53 4.96 -17.34
CA LYS A 235 -30.60 4.08 -18.05
C LYS A 235 -31.30 2.89 -18.70
N ILE A 236 -32.17 2.20 -17.97
CA ILE A 236 -32.87 1.02 -18.50
C ILE A 236 -33.82 1.42 -19.64
N VAL A 237 -34.56 2.53 -19.52
CA VAL A 237 -35.41 3.05 -20.59
C VAL A 237 -34.58 3.37 -21.83
N SER A 238 -33.42 4.02 -21.67
CA SER A 238 -32.52 4.33 -22.79
C SER A 238 -32.02 3.06 -23.49
N VAL A 239 -31.55 2.05 -22.76
CA VAL A 239 -31.10 0.78 -23.36
C VAL A 239 -32.26 0.04 -24.02
N LYS A 240 -33.41 0.00 -23.38
CA LYS A 240 -34.62 -0.63 -23.93
C LYS A 240 -35.03 0.01 -25.25
N GLN A 241 -34.99 1.34 -25.35
CA GLN A 241 -35.32 2.04 -26.58
C GLN A 241 -34.33 1.71 -27.69
N ASP A 242 -33.01 1.76 -27.42
CA ASP A 242 -31.96 1.39 -28.38
C ASP A 242 -32.16 -0.03 -28.94
N LEU A 243 -32.43 -1.00 -28.06
CA LEU A 243 -32.66 -2.37 -28.48
C LEU A 243 -33.94 -2.49 -29.29
N THR A 244 -35.02 -1.82 -28.87
CA THR A 244 -36.31 -1.81 -29.60
C THR A 244 -36.15 -1.28 -31.01
N ASP A 245 -35.37 -0.20 -31.19
CA ASP A 245 -35.11 0.40 -32.51
C ASP A 245 -34.30 -0.55 -33.42
N ARG A 246 -33.49 -1.44 -32.82
CA ARG A 246 -32.66 -2.43 -33.54
C ARG A 246 -33.38 -3.76 -33.83
N VAL A 247 -34.53 -4.02 -33.21
CA VAL A 247 -35.32 -5.25 -33.40
C VAL A 247 -35.67 -5.49 -34.88
N PRO A 248 -36.17 -4.50 -35.66
CA PRO A 248 -36.53 -4.74 -37.06
C PRO A 248 -35.34 -5.19 -37.92
N SER A 249 -34.18 -4.55 -37.74
CA SER A 249 -32.95 -4.92 -38.44
C SER A 249 -32.51 -6.34 -38.08
N LYS A 250 -32.57 -6.71 -36.79
CA LYS A 250 -32.19 -8.06 -36.34
C LYS A 250 -33.15 -9.13 -36.87
N ARG A 251 -34.46 -8.83 -36.96
CA ARG A 251 -35.45 -9.73 -37.59
C ARG A 251 -35.07 -10.04 -39.03
N LYS A 252 -34.71 -9.02 -39.80
CA LYS A 252 -34.33 -9.17 -41.21
C LYS A 252 -33.07 -10.03 -41.35
N GLU A 253 -32.05 -9.74 -40.56
CA GLU A 253 -30.80 -10.51 -40.52
C GLU A 253 -31.05 -12.00 -40.23
N LEU A 254 -31.83 -12.31 -39.19
CA LEU A 254 -32.15 -13.70 -38.81
C LEU A 254 -33.00 -14.42 -39.88
N ALA A 255 -33.92 -13.72 -40.54
CA ALA A 255 -34.70 -14.28 -41.63
C ALA A 255 -33.83 -14.60 -42.85
N GLU A 256 -32.88 -13.74 -43.21
CA GLU A 256 -31.93 -13.98 -44.30
C GLU A 256 -31.04 -15.20 -43.99
N LEU A 257 -30.57 -15.33 -42.74
CA LEU A 257 -29.78 -16.48 -42.29
C LEU A 257 -30.58 -17.80 -42.37
N GLU A 258 -31.86 -17.81 -41.97
CA GLU A 258 -32.69 -19.01 -42.07
C GLU A 258 -32.99 -19.39 -43.53
N GLN A 259 -33.22 -18.40 -44.41
CA GLN A 259 -33.38 -18.65 -45.85
C GLN A 259 -32.12 -19.27 -46.45
N LEU A 260 -30.93 -18.77 -46.10
CA LEU A 260 -29.66 -19.37 -46.52
C LEU A 260 -29.50 -20.79 -45.98
N ARG A 261 -29.90 -21.05 -44.73
CA ARG A 261 -29.86 -22.40 -44.14
C ARG A 261 -30.75 -23.38 -44.90
N LEU A 262 -31.98 -22.97 -45.24
CA LEU A 262 -32.92 -23.78 -46.03
C LEU A 262 -32.40 -24.03 -47.45
N ALA A 263 -31.89 -23.01 -48.13
CA ALA A 263 -31.31 -23.14 -49.46
C ALA A 263 -30.11 -24.12 -49.48
N ASN A 264 -29.20 -23.99 -48.51
CA ASN A 264 -28.06 -24.90 -48.37
C ASN A 264 -28.49 -26.33 -48.05
N ALA A 265 -29.53 -26.51 -47.22
CA ALA A 265 -30.07 -27.83 -46.91
C ALA A 265 -30.75 -28.48 -48.13
N GLU A 266 -31.47 -27.69 -48.94
CA GLU A 266 -32.09 -28.17 -50.17
C GLU A 266 -31.04 -28.52 -51.23
N GLU A 267 -29.99 -27.70 -51.38
CA GLU A 267 -28.88 -27.98 -52.29
C GLU A 267 -28.09 -29.23 -51.85
N ALA A 268 -27.84 -29.39 -50.54
CA ALA A 268 -27.24 -30.60 -49.99
C ALA A 268 -28.10 -31.85 -50.21
N ALA A 269 -29.41 -31.76 -50.03
CA ALA A 269 -30.35 -32.86 -50.29
C ALA A 269 -30.38 -33.23 -51.78
N LYS A 270 -30.41 -32.25 -52.68
CA LYS A 270 -30.31 -32.45 -54.14
C LYS A 270 -28.98 -33.09 -54.53
N ALA A 271 -27.88 -32.66 -53.92
CA ALA A 271 -26.56 -33.25 -54.14
C ALA A 271 -26.49 -34.71 -53.65
N GLU A 272 -27.10 -35.03 -52.51
CA GLU A 272 -27.19 -36.41 -51.99
C GLU A 272 -28.08 -37.30 -52.87
N GLU A 273 -29.23 -36.80 -53.33
CA GLU A 273 -30.12 -37.55 -54.20
C GLU A 273 -29.46 -37.82 -55.57
N LEU A 274 -28.76 -36.83 -56.12
CA LEU A 274 -27.96 -37.00 -57.33
C LEU A 274 -26.84 -38.03 -57.13
N ARG A 275 -26.18 -38.05 -55.96
CA ARG A 275 -25.19 -39.09 -55.62
C ARG A 275 -25.83 -40.48 -55.57
N LYS A 276 -26.99 -40.63 -54.93
CA LYS A 276 -27.72 -41.92 -54.86
C LYS A 276 -28.18 -42.40 -56.24
N GLN A 277 -28.61 -41.49 -57.12
CA GLN A 277 -28.96 -41.83 -58.50
C GLN A 277 -27.74 -42.31 -59.29
N ARG A 278 -26.60 -41.60 -59.18
CA ARG A 278 -25.33 -42.03 -59.80
C ARG A 278 -24.84 -43.38 -59.27
N GLU A 279 -25.00 -43.65 -57.97
CA GLU A 279 -24.65 -44.94 -57.38
C GLU A 279 -25.55 -46.08 -57.88
N LYS A 280 -26.86 -45.84 -58.03
CA LYS A 280 -27.81 -46.81 -58.62
C LYS A 280 -27.52 -47.07 -60.10
N GLU A 281 -27.23 -46.04 -60.88
CA GLU A 281 -26.85 -46.19 -62.30
C GLU A 281 -25.51 -46.91 -62.45
N ALA A 282 -24.53 -46.62 -61.60
CA ALA A 282 -23.26 -47.34 -61.59
C ALA A 282 -23.44 -48.82 -61.18
N ALA A 283 -24.30 -49.10 -60.20
CA ALA A 283 -24.64 -50.48 -59.82
C ALA A 283 -25.41 -51.22 -60.92
N ALA A 284 -26.32 -50.55 -61.63
CA ALA A 284 -27.04 -51.12 -62.77
C ALA A 284 -26.10 -51.42 -63.94
N LYS A 285 -25.20 -50.49 -64.29
CA LYS A 285 -24.15 -50.72 -65.30
C LYS A 285 -23.24 -51.89 -64.93
N ARG A 286 -22.84 -52.02 -63.66
CA ARG A 286 -22.07 -53.18 -63.19
C ARG A 286 -22.84 -54.49 -63.30
N MET A 287 -24.15 -54.51 -63.02
CA MET A 287 -24.98 -55.71 -63.23
C MET A 287 -25.18 -56.05 -64.71
N GLU A 288 -25.22 -55.04 -65.58
CA GLU A 288 -25.32 -55.23 -67.03
C GLU A 288 -23.99 -55.71 -67.64
N GLU A 289 -22.85 -55.19 -67.16
CA GLU A 289 -21.52 -55.71 -67.47
C GLU A 289 -21.35 -57.16 -66.99
N LEU A 290 -21.80 -57.51 -65.77
CA LEU A 290 -21.79 -58.89 -65.27
C LEU A 290 -22.65 -59.84 -66.11
N LYS A 291 -23.82 -59.39 -66.61
CA LYS A 291 -24.64 -60.20 -67.53
C LYS A 291 -23.99 -60.38 -68.91
N LYS A 292 -23.31 -59.35 -69.42
CA LYS A 292 -22.52 -59.46 -70.66
C LYS A 292 -21.30 -60.35 -70.51
N GLU A 293 -20.65 -60.35 -69.34
CA GLU A 293 -19.60 -61.32 -69.02
C GLU A 293 -20.13 -62.74 -68.86
N GLU A 294 -21.35 -62.94 -68.33
CA GLU A 294 -21.99 -64.26 -68.21
C GLU A 294 -22.45 -64.82 -69.58
N GLU A 295 -22.90 -63.96 -70.50
CA GLU A 295 -23.14 -64.32 -71.92
C GLU A 295 -21.85 -64.53 -72.70
N ALA A 296 -20.81 -63.71 -72.47
CA ALA A 296 -19.48 -63.90 -73.05
C ALA A 296 -18.84 -65.21 -72.55
N ALA A 297 -19.03 -65.59 -71.28
CA ALA A 297 -18.56 -66.87 -70.74
C ALA A 297 -19.30 -68.09 -71.33
N LYS A 298 -20.59 -67.94 -71.72
CA LYS A 298 -21.32 -68.97 -72.49
C LYS A 298 -20.88 -69.05 -73.96
N GLN A 299 -20.40 -67.97 -74.54
CA GLN A 299 -19.84 -67.95 -75.91
C GLN A 299 -18.35 -68.34 -75.96
N GLU A 300 -17.60 -68.09 -74.90
CA GLU A 300 -16.17 -68.47 -74.75
C GLU A 300 -15.99 -69.96 -74.39
N ALA A 301 -17.05 -70.64 -73.95
CA ALA A 301 -17.09 -72.10 -73.78
C ALA A 301 -17.25 -72.88 -75.10
N ALA A 302 -17.52 -72.22 -76.23
CA ALA A 302 -17.66 -72.85 -77.56
C ALA A 302 -16.50 -72.57 -78.54
N LEU A 303 -15.58 -71.66 -78.19
CA LEU A 303 -14.47 -71.22 -79.07
C LEU A 303 -13.12 -71.33 -78.36
N LYS A 304 -12.81 -72.52 -77.84
CA LYS A 304 -11.47 -72.90 -77.36
C LYS A 304 -11.04 -74.26 -77.94
N ALA A 305 -10.95 -74.30 -79.26
CA ALA A 305 -10.05 -75.21 -79.96
C ALA A 305 -9.07 -74.33 -80.76
N GLN A 306 -7.79 -74.63 -80.59
CA GLN A 306 -6.66 -74.19 -81.41
C GLN A 306 -5.90 -72.92 -80.99
N GLN A 307 -4.77 -73.19 -80.33
CA GLN A 307 -3.43 -72.57 -80.48
C GLN A 307 -3.24 -71.10 -80.07
N SER A 308 -2.13 -70.68 -79.43
CA SER A 308 -1.04 -71.32 -78.67
C SER A 308 -0.05 -70.21 -78.28
N SER A 309 0.34 -70.15 -76.99
CA SER A 309 1.71 -69.96 -76.46
C SER A 309 2.55 -68.77 -76.98
N ILE A 310 2.96 -67.76 -76.20
CA ILE A 310 3.89 -67.80 -75.04
C ILE A 310 3.67 -66.52 -74.19
N GLY A 311 3.72 -66.62 -72.85
CA GLY A 311 3.89 -65.43 -71.99
C GLY A 311 3.48 -65.60 -70.53
N SER A 312 4.25 -66.37 -69.76
CA SER A 312 4.27 -66.52 -68.29
C SER A 312 3.84 -65.28 -67.50
N LEU A 313 2.64 -65.25 -66.89
CA LEU A 313 2.30 -65.62 -65.50
C LEU A 313 3.19 -65.00 -64.40
N PHE A 314 2.73 -63.82 -63.98
CA PHE A 314 2.81 -63.22 -62.64
C PHE A 314 1.92 -64.00 -61.66
N MET A 315 2.33 -64.04 -60.39
CA MET A 315 1.43 -64.22 -59.25
C MET A 315 1.28 -62.89 -58.49
N GLU A 316 0.02 -62.58 -58.18
CA GLU A 316 -0.46 -61.84 -57.00
C GLU A 316 -0.25 -60.32 -56.91
N ALA A 317 -1.36 -59.56 -57.07
CA ALA A 317 -2.01 -58.79 -55.99
C ALA A 317 -2.84 -57.57 -56.50
N ALA A 318 -4.14 -57.63 -56.19
CA ALA A 318 -5.06 -56.56 -55.80
C ALA A 318 -5.24 -55.28 -56.66
N ALA A 319 -6.38 -55.28 -57.37
CA ALA A 319 -7.38 -54.22 -57.57
C ALA A 319 -7.04 -52.75 -57.23
N SER A 320 -7.13 -51.88 -58.24
CA SER A 320 -8.10 -50.77 -58.32
C SER A 320 -7.86 -49.95 -59.60
N ILE A 321 -8.90 -49.75 -60.42
CA ILE A 321 -8.80 -49.03 -61.70
C ILE A 321 -9.47 -47.65 -61.59
N ALA A 322 -8.72 -46.64 -62.01
CA ALA A 322 -9.18 -45.31 -62.41
C ALA A 322 -9.23 -45.19 -63.95
N PRO A 323 -9.97 -44.21 -64.52
CA PRO A 323 -9.75 -43.69 -65.88
C PRO A 323 -9.39 -42.17 -65.87
N PRO A 324 -9.16 -41.49 -67.02
CA PRO A 324 -8.00 -41.53 -67.92
C PRO A 324 -7.30 -40.13 -68.06
N PRO A 325 -6.20 -39.99 -68.86
CA PRO A 325 -5.15 -39.00 -68.61
C PRO A 325 -5.18 -37.75 -69.51
N THR A 326 -4.71 -36.63 -68.96
CA THR A 326 -4.19 -35.48 -69.74
C THR A 326 -2.72 -35.25 -69.38
N ASN A 327 -1.84 -35.29 -70.38
CA ASN A 327 -0.39 -35.06 -70.26
C ASN A 327 -0.07 -33.58 -70.05
N ALA A 328 -0.43 -33.04 -68.90
CA ALA A 328 0.09 -31.77 -68.42
C ALA A 328 0.37 -31.88 -66.92
N LYS A 329 1.59 -31.55 -66.51
CA LYS A 329 1.93 -31.39 -65.09
C LYS A 329 1.32 -30.06 -64.62
N VAL A 330 0.01 -30.07 -64.35
CA VAL A 330 -0.71 -28.90 -63.84
C VAL A 330 -0.24 -28.66 -62.41
N LYS A 331 0.62 -27.65 -62.24
CA LYS A 331 0.94 -27.09 -60.93
C LYS A 331 0.02 -25.90 -60.71
N GLU A 332 -0.82 -25.99 -59.69
CA GLU A 332 -1.67 -24.88 -59.29
C GLU A 332 -0.80 -23.76 -58.69
N LYS A 333 -1.00 -22.53 -59.16
CA LYS A 333 -0.29 -21.35 -58.68
C LYS A 333 -1.29 -20.49 -57.91
N ILE A 334 -0.97 -20.18 -56.66
CA ILE A 334 -1.78 -19.28 -55.83
C ILE A 334 -1.72 -17.86 -56.42
N VAL A 335 -2.88 -17.26 -56.65
CA VAL A 335 -3.05 -15.83 -56.96
C VAL A 335 -3.91 -15.23 -55.85
N VAL A 336 -3.33 -14.33 -55.05
CA VAL A 336 -4.04 -13.73 -53.92
C VAL A 336 -4.88 -12.56 -54.41
N LEU A 337 -6.21 -12.72 -54.39
CA LEU A 337 -7.17 -11.72 -54.88
C LEU A 337 -7.53 -10.65 -53.83
N HIS A 338 -7.30 -10.93 -52.56
CA HIS A 338 -7.63 -10.04 -51.44
C HIS A 338 -6.59 -10.17 -50.32
N GLN A 339 -6.34 -9.08 -49.58
CA GLN A 339 -5.30 -9.03 -48.55
C GLN A 339 -5.48 -10.11 -47.46
N GLN A 340 -6.73 -10.45 -47.14
CA GLN A 340 -7.07 -11.52 -46.19
C GLN A 340 -6.56 -12.90 -46.63
N GLY A 341 -6.41 -13.15 -47.94
CA GLY A 341 -5.91 -14.41 -48.46
C GLY A 341 -4.47 -14.71 -48.03
N TYR A 342 -3.67 -13.69 -47.68
CA TYR A 342 -2.34 -13.92 -47.09
C TYR A 342 -2.41 -14.53 -45.68
N LEU A 343 -3.45 -14.21 -44.90
CA LEU A 343 -3.66 -14.81 -43.58
C LEU A 343 -4.14 -16.26 -43.69
N GLU A 344 -4.94 -16.59 -44.70
CA GLU A 344 -5.38 -17.97 -44.96
C GLU A 344 -4.22 -18.85 -45.44
N ILE A 345 -3.36 -18.32 -46.32
CA ILE A 345 -2.11 -19.00 -46.72
C ILE A 345 -1.21 -19.22 -45.51
N PHE A 346 -1.07 -18.19 -44.66
CA PHE A 346 -0.30 -18.30 -43.43
C PHE A 346 -0.86 -19.37 -42.48
N GLN A 347 -2.17 -19.39 -42.27
CA GLN A 347 -2.84 -20.36 -41.40
C GLN A 347 -2.66 -21.79 -41.92
N MET A 348 -2.83 -22.00 -43.24
CA MET A 348 -2.62 -23.30 -43.86
C MET A 348 -1.18 -23.77 -43.71
N TRP A 349 -0.19 -22.90 -43.91
CA TRP A 349 1.22 -23.24 -43.72
C TRP A 349 1.56 -23.50 -42.25
N TRP A 350 1.05 -22.68 -41.32
CA TRP A 350 1.34 -22.78 -39.90
C TRP A 350 0.86 -24.11 -39.30
N ILE A 351 -0.35 -24.56 -39.65
CA ILE A 351 -0.92 -25.82 -39.14
C ILE A 351 -0.19 -27.04 -39.70
N ASN A 352 0.28 -26.98 -40.95
CA ASN A 352 0.86 -28.16 -41.61
C ASN A 352 2.38 -28.28 -41.46
N GLU A 353 3.10 -27.17 -41.30
CA GLU A 353 4.57 -27.15 -41.28
C GLU A 353 5.12 -26.22 -40.19
N GLY A 354 4.60 -24.99 -40.09
CA GLY A 354 5.14 -23.97 -39.19
C GLY A 354 5.18 -24.36 -37.71
N GLN A 355 4.14 -25.00 -37.19
CA GLN A 355 4.08 -25.39 -35.77
C GLN A 355 5.08 -26.48 -35.37
N THR A 356 5.63 -27.22 -36.33
CA THR A 356 6.58 -28.31 -36.09
C THR A 356 8.05 -27.90 -36.26
N LEU A 357 8.31 -26.68 -36.72
CA LEU A 357 9.68 -26.19 -36.96
C LEU A 357 10.35 -25.69 -35.67
N PRO A 358 11.68 -25.83 -35.56
CA PRO A 358 12.45 -25.25 -34.46
C PRO A 358 12.38 -23.72 -34.45
N VAL A 359 12.49 -23.11 -33.26
CA VAL A 359 12.42 -21.65 -33.05
C VAL A 359 13.42 -20.88 -33.92
N GLU A 360 14.62 -21.41 -34.11
CA GLU A 360 15.70 -20.80 -34.91
C GLU A 360 15.36 -20.73 -36.42
N GLU A 361 14.59 -21.68 -36.94
CA GLU A 361 14.12 -21.66 -38.33
C GLU A 361 12.93 -20.71 -38.48
N LEU A 362 12.01 -20.72 -37.51
CA LEU A 362 10.90 -19.79 -37.46
C LEU A 362 11.39 -18.34 -37.37
N GLU A 363 12.42 -18.06 -36.60
CA GLU A 363 13.03 -16.73 -36.50
C GLU A 363 13.53 -16.22 -37.87
N LYS A 364 14.16 -17.10 -38.67
CA LYS A 364 14.60 -16.76 -40.02
C LYS A 364 13.43 -16.45 -40.95
N ILE A 365 12.35 -17.23 -40.88
CA ILE A 365 11.14 -17.06 -41.70
C ILE A 365 10.41 -15.76 -41.32
N PHE A 366 10.29 -15.46 -40.02
CA PHE A 366 9.58 -14.29 -39.50
C PHE A 366 10.43 -13.03 -39.34
N LYS A 367 11.72 -13.06 -39.68
CA LYS A 367 12.68 -11.97 -39.46
C LYS A 367 12.15 -10.59 -39.85
N LYS A 368 11.48 -10.47 -41.01
CA LYS A 368 10.92 -9.18 -41.46
C LYS A 368 9.78 -8.66 -40.57
N MET A 369 8.94 -9.55 -40.04
CA MET A 369 7.86 -9.20 -39.12
C MET A 369 8.40 -8.88 -37.73
N ILE A 370 9.38 -9.65 -37.24
CA ILE A 370 10.06 -9.40 -35.97
C ILE A 370 10.74 -8.01 -35.99
N THR A 371 11.53 -7.70 -37.02
CA THR A 371 12.18 -6.38 -37.16
C THR A 371 11.18 -5.24 -37.26
N TYR A 372 9.99 -5.46 -37.84
CA TYR A 372 8.93 -4.46 -37.83
C TYR A 372 8.39 -4.22 -36.41
N CYS A 373 8.09 -5.28 -35.66
CA CYS A 373 7.64 -5.18 -34.27
C CYS A 373 8.69 -4.53 -33.36
N GLU A 374 9.97 -4.85 -33.54
CA GLU A 374 11.09 -4.19 -32.83
C GLU A 374 11.19 -2.70 -33.16
N LYS A 375 10.97 -2.30 -34.42
CA LYS A 375 10.93 -0.88 -34.81
C LYS A 375 9.74 -0.14 -34.20
N GLN A 376 8.59 -0.79 -34.05
CA GLN A 376 7.42 -0.20 -33.37
C GLN A 376 7.63 -0.08 -31.86
N ALA A 377 8.30 -1.06 -31.24
CA ALA A 377 8.67 -1.03 -29.83
C ALA A 377 9.72 0.05 -29.52
N ASN A 378 10.70 0.26 -30.42
CA ASN A 378 11.75 1.27 -30.30
C ASN A 378 11.38 2.64 -30.93
N GLY A 379 10.14 2.79 -31.43
CA GLY A 379 9.62 4.02 -32.02
C GLY A 379 9.09 5.01 -30.98
N LYS A 380 8.66 6.20 -31.41
CA LYS A 380 8.15 7.27 -30.51
C LYS A 380 6.93 6.86 -29.67
N ASP A 381 6.08 5.98 -30.20
CA ASP A 381 4.84 5.53 -29.55
C ASP A 381 5.01 4.25 -28.70
N GLN A 382 6.22 3.65 -28.68
CA GLN A 382 6.60 2.47 -27.88
C GLN A 382 5.54 1.35 -27.78
N LYS A 383 5.04 0.89 -28.93
CA LYS A 383 3.99 -0.16 -28.97
C LYS A 383 4.60 -1.55 -28.79
N HIS A 384 4.35 -2.16 -27.64
CA HIS A 384 4.78 -3.50 -27.30
C HIS A 384 3.63 -4.51 -27.49
N ILE A 385 3.97 -5.73 -27.90
CA ILE A 385 3.01 -6.84 -27.93
C ILE A 385 2.89 -7.40 -26.50
N GLU A 386 1.73 -7.25 -25.88
CA GLU A 386 1.45 -7.85 -24.57
C GLU A 386 1.09 -9.33 -24.74
N SER A 387 2.06 -10.21 -24.54
CA SER A 387 1.88 -11.66 -24.61
C SER A 387 2.79 -12.36 -23.61
N LYS A 388 2.28 -13.39 -22.94
CA LYS A 388 3.08 -14.26 -22.05
C LYS A 388 4.16 -15.08 -22.78
N TYR A 389 4.14 -15.08 -24.11
CA TYR A 389 5.05 -15.81 -24.98
C TYR A 389 6.13 -14.93 -25.63
N ILE A 390 6.07 -13.60 -25.44
CA ILE A 390 7.01 -12.64 -26.04
C ILE A 390 7.60 -11.79 -24.92
N ARG A 391 8.92 -11.65 -24.92
CA ARG A 391 9.66 -10.76 -24.02
C ARG A 391 10.57 -9.87 -24.86
N TYR A 392 10.61 -8.59 -24.51
CA TYR A 392 11.56 -7.65 -25.09
C TYR A 392 12.77 -7.56 -24.16
N GLU A 393 13.96 -7.82 -24.70
CA GLU A 393 15.23 -7.69 -23.98
C GLU A 393 15.98 -6.46 -24.47
N ALA A 394 16.59 -5.71 -23.55
CA ALA A 394 17.32 -4.48 -23.89
C ALA A 394 18.72 -4.83 -24.41
N ASP A 395 18.95 -4.65 -25.71
CA ASP A 395 20.30 -4.71 -26.30
C ASP A 395 21.02 -3.38 -26.04
N VAL A 396 21.78 -3.31 -24.94
CA VAL A 396 22.56 -2.12 -24.56
C VAL A 396 23.96 -2.22 -25.14
N LYS A 397 24.27 -1.37 -26.13
CA LYS A 397 25.64 -1.15 -26.61
C LYS A 397 26.16 0.19 -26.09
N ALA A 398 27.35 0.17 -25.49
CA ALA A 398 28.06 1.38 -25.10
C ALA A 398 28.36 2.23 -26.35
N LYS A 399 28.29 3.56 -26.19
CA LYS A 399 28.72 4.50 -27.23
C LYS A 399 30.24 4.57 -27.30
#